data_AF-A0ABC9NAJ5-F1
#
_entry.id   AF-A0ABC9NAJ5-F1
#
_cell.length_a   1.000
_cell.length_b   1.000
_cell.length_c   1.000
_cell.angle_alpha   90.00
_cell.angle_beta   90.00
_cell.angle_gamma   90.00
#
_symmetry.space_group_name_H-M   'P 1'
#
loop_
_entity.id
_entity.type
_entity.pdbx_description
1 polymer ?
#
loop_
_entity_poly.entity_id
_entity_poly.type
_entity_poly.pdbx_seq_one_letter_code
_entity_poly.pdbx_strand_id
1 'polypeptide(L)'
;MKRNLIVLLTILVCGLTACKPGQKKEEDMEKETKLKIETSAGDITVKLYNETPKHRDNFIKLVEDGTYEGTLFHRVIKDFMIQAGDPESKKAPKGKMLGAGDVGYTVPAEFVYPKYFHKKGALSAARQGDEVNPDKASSGCQFYIVTGKVYNDSTLLGMEQQMNQMRLNNAFNALAQKHMKEIYKMRKNNDQDGLMDLQDSLIAQAEAQVAKELEFKFTPEQVKAYTTVGGTPHLDGAYTVFGEVLEGMDIVDKIQKVKTDRNDRPEEDVVIKKVTVID
;
A
#
# COMPACT_ATOMS: atom_id res chain seq x y z
N MET A 1 -73.50 36.72 -32.92
CA MET A 1 -72.18 37.36 -32.69
C MET A 1 -71.91 37.40 -31.19
N LYS A 2 -70.83 36.71 -30.79
CA LYS A 2 -70.09 36.68 -29.52
C LYS A 2 -70.85 36.99 -28.20
N ARG A 3 -71.24 35.90 -27.53
CA ARG A 3 -71.47 35.81 -26.07
C ARG A 3 -70.12 35.88 -25.35
N ASN A 4 -69.92 36.88 -24.50
CA ASN A 4 -68.85 36.89 -23.49
C ASN A 4 -69.46 36.39 -22.17
N LEU A 5 -69.13 35.15 -21.79
CA LEU A 5 -69.41 34.60 -20.47
C LEU A 5 -68.08 34.40 -19.77
N ILE A 6 -67.88 35.14 -18.67
CA ILE A 6 -66.74 35.03 -17.78
C ILE A 6 -66.84 33.68 -17.06
N VAL A 7 -65.86 32.81 -17.25
CA VAL A 7 -65.71 31.55 -16.52
C VAL A 7 -64.43 31.63 -15.69
N LEU A 8 -64.61 31.55 -14.37
CA LEU A 8 -63.58 31.32 -13.36
C LEU A 8 -62.77 30.07 -13.70
N LEU A 9 -61.44 30.17 -13.73
CA LEU A 9 -60.55 29.01 -13.72
C LEU A 9 -59.94 28.85 -12.33
N THR A 10 -60.37 27.82 -11.62
CA THR A 10 -59.79 27.31 -10.37
C THR A 10 -58.40 26.72 -10.65
N ILE A 11 -57.35 27.30 -10.06
CA ILE A 11 -56.00 26.72 -10.05
C ILE A 11 -55.90 25.78 -8.85
N LEU A 12 -55.77 24.49 -9.16
CA LEU A 12 -55.49 23.39 -8.24
C LEU A 12 -54.01 23.51 -7.77
N VAL A 13 -53.78 23.93 -6.53
CA VAL A 13 -52.46 23.90 -5.91
C VAL A 13 -52.25 22.50 -5.32
N CYS A 14 -51.67 21.59 -6.11
CA CYS A 14 -51.12 20.34 -5.60
C CYS A 14 -49.88 20.64 -4.76
N GLY A 15 -49.90 20.20 -3.50
CA GLY A 15 -48.79 20.35 -2.57
C GLY A 15 -47.52 19.65 -3.07
N LEU A 16 -46.44 20.41 -3.21
CA LEU A 16 -45.09 19.88 -3.35
C LEU A 16 -44.65 19.35 -1.99
N THR A 17 -44.69 18.04 -1.81
CA THR A 17 -43.91 17.36 -0.78
C THR A 17 -42.44 17.54 -1.12
N ALA A 18 -41.78 18.43 -0.40
CA ALA A 18 -40.33 18.56 -0.45
C ALA A 18 -39.69 17.27 0.09
N CYS A 19 -39.21 16.41 -0.80
CA CYS A 19 -38.26 15.37 -0.45
C CYS A 19 -37.01 16.04 0.12
N LYS A 20 -36.80 15.90 1.43
CA LYS A 20 -35.50 16.20 2.04
C LYS A 20 -34.45 15.30 1.38
N PRO A 21 -33.36 15.84 0.83
CA PRO A 21 -32.24 15.00 0.45
C PRO A 21 -31.73 14.32 1.73
N GLY A 22 -31.64 12.99 1.68
CA GLY A 22 -31.21 12.18 2.80
C GLY A 22 -29.88 12.70 3.33
N GLN A 23 -29.86 13.06 4.61
CA GLN A 23 -28.62 13.20 5.36
C GLN A 23 -27.91 11.85 5.26
N LYS A 24 -26.86 11.76 4.43
CA LYS A 24 -25.80 10.79 4.70
C LYS A 24 -25.38 11.08 6.14
N LYS A 25 -25.51 10.09 7.02
CA LYS A 25 -24.81 10.13 8.30
C LYS A 25 -23.35 10.41 7.94
N GLU A 26 -22.84 11.56 8.36
CA GLU A 26 -21.42 11.68 8.66
C GLU A 26 -21.18 10.65 9.76
N GLU A 27 -20.81 9.44 9.35
CA GLU A 27 -20.23 8.48 10.28
C GLU A 27 -18.99 9.15 10.85
N ASP A 28 -18.97 9.20 12.17
CA ASP A 28 -17.94 9.81 12.98
C ASP A 28 -16.55 9.35 12.51
N MET A 29 -15.85 10.19 11.74
CA MET A 29 -14.52 9.85 11.21
C MET A 29 -13.47 9.68 12.32
N GLU A 30 -13.85 9.87 13.59
CA GLU A 30 -12.98 9.59 14.74
C GLU A 30 -12.85 8.10 15.07
N LYS A 31 -13.85 7.25 14.74
CA LYS A 31 -13.77 5.81 15.08
C LYS A 31 -13.15 5.02 13.92
N GLU A 32 -11.97 4.48 14.14
CA GLU A 32 -11.31 3.52 13.23
C GLU A 32 -12.02 2.16 13.29
N THR A 33 -12.29 1.56 12.13
CA THR A 33 -12.90 0.22 12.05
C THR A 33 -11.91 -0.85 12.53
N LYS A 34 -12.38 -1.75 13.40
CA LYS A 34 -11.59 -2.88 13.90
C LYS A 34 -12.10 -4.20 13.36
N LEU A 35 -11.16 -5.11 13.12
CA LEU A 35 -11.45 -6.46 12.65
C LEU A 35 -10.69 -7.50 13.45
N LYS A 36 -11.34 -8.63 13.68
CA LYS A 36 -10.73 -9.83 14.26
C LYS A 36 -10.45 -10.83 13.14
N ILE A 37 -9.20 -11.26 13.02
CA ILE A 37 -8.73 -12.32 12.11
C ILE A 37 -8.49 -13.57 12.94
N GLU A 38 -9.39 -14.53 12.87
CA GLU A 38 -9.29 -15.81 13.56
C GLU A 38 -8.48 -16.79 12.70
N THR A 39 -7.39 -17.33 13.24
CA THR A 39 -6.50 -18.23 12.49
C THR A 39 -6.38 -19.62 13.12
N SER A 40 -5.72 -20.56 12.44
CA SER A 40 -5.29 -21.82 13.06
C SER A 40 -4.20 -21.63 14.12
N ALA A 41 -3.49 -20.50 14.13
CA ALA A 41 -2.39 -20.23 15.06
C ALA A 41 -2.80 -19.43 16.31
N GLY A 42 -3.96 -18.75 16.26
CA GLY A 42 -4.49 -17.83 17.27
C GLY A 42 -5.24 -16.66 16.60
N ASP A 43 -5.73 -15.72 17.40
CA ASP A 43 -6.50 -14.58 16.90
C ASP A 43 -5.62 -13.32 16.80
N ILE A 44 -5.88 -12.49 15.79
CA ILE A 44 -5.22 -11.20 15.58
C ILE A 44 -6.29 -10.13 15.45
N THR A 45 -6.17 -9.06 16.22
CA THR A 45 -7.05 -7.89 16.09
C THR A 45 -6.30 -6.79 15.34
N VAL A 46 -6.90 -6.26 14.28
CA VAL A 46 -6.36 -5.14 13.50
C VAL A 46 -7.32 -3.96 13.53
N LYS A 47 -6.79 -2.76 13.32
CA LYS A 47 -7.57 -1.59 12.93
C LYS A 47 -7.23 -1.15 11.52
N LEU A 48 -8.18 -0.49 10.86
CA LEU A 48 -8.01 0.11 9.55
C LEU A 48 -7.94 1.64 9.66
N TYR A 49 -7.10 2.26 8.84
CA TYR A 49 -6.94 3.71 8.83
C TYR A 49 -7.98 4.40 7.95
N ASN A 50 -8.51 5.53 8.45
CA ASN A 50 -9.53 6.31 7.75
C ASN A 50 -8.95 7.13 6.58
N GLU A 51 -7.65 7.40 6.56
CA GLU A 51 -6.96 8.11 5.48
C GLU A 51 -6.63 7.23 4.27
N THR A 52 -6.93 5.94 4.35
CA THR A 52 -6.87 4.99 3.22
C THR A 52 -8.27 4.43 2.93
N PRO A 53 -9.25 5.28 2.57
CA PRO A 53 -10.65 4.87 2.47
C PRO A 53 -10.87 3.79 1.41
N LYS A 54 -10.17 3.82 0.27
CA LYS A 54 -10.36 2.79 -0.77
C LYS A 54 -9.92 1.42 -0.27
N HIS A 55 -8.79 1.33 0.42
CA HIS A 55 -8.31 0.05 0.95
C HIS A 55 -9.14 -0.41 2.14
N ARG A 56 -9.53 0.52 3.05
CA ARG A 56 -10.40 0.23 4.18
C ARG A 56 -11.73 -0.35 3.73
N ASP A 57 -12.44 0.37 2.88
CA ASP A 57 -13.79 0.00 2.43
C ASP A 57 -13.76 -1.29 1.61
N ASN A 58 -12.71 -1.46 0.79
CA ASN A 58 -12.49 -2.69 0.04
C ASN A 58 -12.22 -3.90 0.96
N PHE A 59 -11.38 -3.74 1.99
CA PHE A 59 -11.09 -4.82 2.93
C PHE A 59 -12.33 -5.23 3.70
N ILE A 60 -13.13 -4.26 4.18
CA ILE A 60 -14.42 -4.51 4.86
C ILE A 60 -15.36 -5.28 3.93
N LYS A 61 -15.56 -4.82 2.70
CA LYS A 61 -16.39 -5.50 1.71
C LYS A 61 -15.96 -6.96 1.51
N LEU A 62 -14.66 -7.21 1.31
CA LEU A 62 -14.16 -8.58 1.09
C LEU A 62 -14.32 -9.47 2.32
N VAL A 63 -14.28 -8.90 3.53
CA VAL A 63 -14.60 -9.60 4.77
C VAL A 63 -16.08 -9.98 4.83
N GLU A 64 -16.98 -9.04 4.53
CA GLU A 64 -18.43 -9.28 4.49
C GLU A 64 -18.82 -10.32 3.42
N ASP A 65 -18.12 -10.33 2.29
CA ASP A 65 -18.28 -11.31 1.21
C ASP A 65 -17.70 -12.70 1.56
N GLY A 66 -17.04 -12.87 2.74
CA GLY A 66 -16.41 -14.13 3.14
C GLY A 66 -15.16 -14.49 2.32
N THR A 67 -14.56 -13.53 1.62
CA THR A 67 -13.44 -13.75 0.70
C THR A 67 -12.25 -14.40 1.40
N TYR A 68 -11.96 -13.97 2.64
CA TYR A 68 -10.80 -14.43 3.40
C TYR A 68 -10.97 -15.79 4.10
N GLU A 69 -12.21 -16.27 4.26
CA GLU A 69 -12.47 -17.53 4.96
C GLU A 69 -11.86 -18.71 4.21
N GLY A 70 -10.99 -19.45 4.91
CA GLY A 70 -10.24 -20.59 4.39
C GLY A 70 -8.98 -20.24 3.59
N THR A 71 -8.65 -18.95 3.43
CA THR A 71 -7.38 -18.56 2.78
C THR A 71 -6.19 -18.87 3.68
N LEU A 72 -5.02 -19.06 3.08
CA LEU A 72 -3.77 -19.34 3.78
C LEU A 72 -2.93 -18.07 3.93
N PHE A 73 -2.15 -18.02 5.01
CA PHE A 73 -0.89 -17.27 4.98
C PHE A 73 0.08 -18.02 4.06
N HIS A 74 -0.02 -17.72 2.77
CA HIS A 74 0.61 -18.51 1.70
C HIS A 74 2.07 -18.15 1.48
N ARG A 75 2.55 -17.03 2.04
CA ARG A 75 3.94 -16.61 1.97
C ARG A 75 4.37 -15.98 3.30
N VAL A 76 5.41 -16.54 3.91
CA VAL A 76 5.90 -16.18 5.24
C VAL A 76 7.41 -16.05 5.18
N ILE A 77 7.92 -14.85 5.45
CA ILE A 77 9.35 -14.58 5.45
C ILE A 77 9.73 -13.99 6.80
N LYS A 78 10.52 -14.75 7.55
CA LYS A 78 11.02 -14.35 8.86
C LYS A 78 11.73 -13.00 8.77
N ASP A 79 11.45 -12.13 9.75
CA ASP A 79 12.01 -10.79 9.86
C ASP A 79 11.66 -9.85 8.68
N PHE A 80 10.59 -10.18 7.95
CA PHE A 80 10.05 -9.38 6.85
C PHE A 80 8.53 -9.23 6.97
N MET A 81 7.74 -10.26 6.63
CA MET A 81 6.28 -10.19 6.65
C MET A 81 5.60 -11.57 6.60
N ILE A 82 4.30 -11.59 6.92
CA ILE A 82 3.39 -12.70 6.68
C ILE A 82 2.27 -12.24 5.73
N GLN A 83 2.09 -12.92 4.60
CA GLN A 83 1.19 -12.52 3.52
C GLN A 83 0.04 -13.52 3.32
N ALA A 84 -1.16 -12.99 3.13
CA ALA A 84 -2.42 -13.72 3.00
C ALA A 84 -3.34 -13.07 1.95
N GLY A 85 -4.56 -13.58 1.83
CA GLY A 85 -5.61 -13.01 1.00
C GLY A 85 -5.69 -13.53 -0.43
N ASP A 86 -4.84 -14.48 -0.83
CA ASP A 86 -4.93 -15.16 -2.12
C ASP A 86 -6.14 -16.14 -2.12
N PRO A 87 -7.19 -15.92 -2.93
CA PRO A 87 -8.35 -16.82 -2.99
C PRO A 87 -8.01 -18.22 -3.50
N GLU A 88 -6.97 -18.38 -4.33
CA GLU A 88 -6.53 -19.67 -4.84
C GLU A 88 -5.80 -20.52 -3.79
N SER A 89 -5.44 -19.93 -2.65
CA SER A 89 -4.82 -20.65 -1.54
C SER A 89 -5.82 -21.57 -0.82
N LYS A 90 -7.12 -21.34 -0.98
CA LYS A 90 -8.18 -22.14 -0.34
C LYS A 90 -8.07 -23.61 -0.78
N LYS A 91 -7.81 -24.50 0.18
CA LYS A 91 -7.64 -25.95 -0.05
C LYS A 91 -6.56 -26.29 -1.08
N ALA A 92 -5.59 -25.39 -1.30
CA ALA A 92 -4.50 -25.62 -2.24
C ALA A 92 -3.66 -26.82 -1.79
N PRO A 93 -3.30 -27.75 -2.68
CA PRO A 93 -2.45 -28.88 -2.31
C PRO A 93 -1.08 -28.39 -1.81
N LYS A 94 -0.45 -29.15 -0.92
CA LYS A 94 0.88 -28.84 -0.38
C LYS A 94 1.88 -28.61 -1.53
N GLY A 95 2.71 -27.57 -1.42
CA GLY A 95 3.70 -27.22 -2.43
C GLY A 95 3.17 -26.52 -3.69
N LYS A 96 1.85 -26.32 -3.84
CA LYS A 96 1.32 -25.43 -4.90
C LYS A 96 1.92 -24.03 -4.70
N MET A 97 2.48 -23.47 -5.77
CA MET A 97 2.89 -22.07 -5.83
C MET A 97 1.66 -21.16 -5.79
N LEU A 98 1.66 -20.20 -4.88
CA LEU A 98 0.56 -19.30 -4.57
C LEU A 98 1.04 -17.84 -4.63
N GLY A 99 0.11 -16.90 -4.51
CA GLY A 99 0.34 -15.46 -4.58
C GLY A 99 -0.10 -14.83 -5.91
N ALA A 100 -0.62 -15.62 -6.85
CA ALA A 100 -1.11 -15.15 -8.15
C ALA A 100 -2.64 -14.92 -8.18
N GLY A 101 -3.40 -15.46 -7.22
CA GLY A 101 -4.85 -15.30 -7.21
C GLY A 101 -5.28 -13.87 -6.87
N ASP A 102 -6.41 -13.47 -7.45
CA ASP A 102 -6.98 -12.14 -7.30
C ASP A 102 -8.53 -12.18 -7.24
N VAL A 103 -9.13 -10.99 -7.15
CA VAL A 103 -10.60 -10.79 -7.14
C VAL A 103 -11.09 -10.07 -8.40
N GLY A 104 -10.29 -10.08 -9.47
CA GLY A 104 -10.61 -9.48 -10.78
C GLY A 104 -10.37 -7.97 -10.89
N TYR A 105 -9.79 -7.33 -9.87
CA TYR A 105 -9.46 -5.90 -9.89
C TYR A 105 -8.29 -5.54 -8.95
N THR A 106 -7.78 -4.32 -9.11
CA THR A 106 -6.77 -3.68 -8.25
C THR A 106 -7.36 -2.48 -7.51
N VAL A 107 -6.70 -2.04 -6.45
CA VAL A 107 -7.05 -0.82 -5.70
C VAL A 107 -5.99 0.25 -5.99
N PRO A 108 -6.36 1.47 -6.43
CA PRO A 108 -5.40 2.55 -6.62
C PRO A 108 -4.61 2.84 -5.34
N ALA A 109 -3.30 3.09 -5.46
CA ALA A 109 -2.43 3.34 -4.32
C ALA A 109 -2.90 4.52 -3.43
N GLU A 110 -2.76 4.37 -2.11
CA GLU A 110 -3.10 5.40 -1.11
C GLU A 110 -1.91 5.63 -0.17
N PHE A 111 -0.82 6.21 -0.70
CA PHE A 111 0.39 6.46 0.09
C PHE A 111 0.20 7.67 1.01
N VAL A 112 -0.09 7.42 2.29
CA VAL A 112 -0.19 8.45 3.34
C VAL A 112 1.16 8.58 4.07
N TYR A 113 2.21 8.90 3.32
CA TYR A 113 3.59 8.98 3.81
C TYR A 113 3.97 10.44 4.17
N PRO A 114 4.69 10.70 5.26
CA PRO A 114 5.35 9.76 6.18
C PRO A 114 4.49 9.27 7.36
N LYS A 115 3.22 9.65 7.43
CA LYS A 115 2.34 9.34 8.57
C LYS A 115 2.17 7.83 8.79
N TYR A 116 1.92 7.07 7.72
CA TYR A 116 1.87 5.62 7.75
C TYR A 116 3.09 5.03 7.03
N PHE A 117 3.76 4.12 7.73
CA PHE A 117 5.02 3.53 7.30
C PHE A 117 5.11 2.10 7.84
N HIS A 118 6.05 1.32 7.33
CA HIS A 118 6.08 -0.14 7.53
C HIS A 118 6.78 -0.53 8.83
N LYS A 119 6.30 -0.03 9.97
CA LYS A 119 6.69 -0.53 11.31
C LYS A 119 6.18 -1.96 11.53
N LYS A 120 6.79 -2.68 12.47
CA LYS A 120 6.28 -3.99 12.94
C LYS A 120 4.80 -3.86 13.34
N GLY A 121 3.97 -4.77 12.82
CA GLY A 121 2.51 -4.78 13.00
C GLY A 121 1.72 -3.98 11.96
N ALA A 122 2.36 -3.26 11.03
CA ALA A 122 1.66 -2.58 9.95
C ALA A 122 0.92 -3.57 9.04
N LEU A 123 -0.35 -3.29 8.75
CA LEU A 123 -1.18 -4.02 7.80
C LEU A 123 -1.13 -3.29 6.45
N SER A 124 -0.64 -3.98 5.42
CA SER A 124 -0.28 -3.36 4.15
C SER A 124 -0.74 -4.19 2.96
N ALA A 125 -1.01 -3.54 1.84
CA ALA A 125 -1.51 -4.20 0.64
C ALA A 125 -0.36 -4.72 -0.23
N ALA A 126 -0.50 -5.93 -0.75
CA ALA A 126 0.46 -6.49 -1.69
C ALA A 126 0.26 -5.88 -3.09
N ARG A 127 1.28 -5.91 -3.94
CA ARG A 127 1.18 -5.53 -5.35
C ARG A 127 2.25 -6.19 -6.20
N GLN A 128 2.05 -6.20 -7.51
CA GLN A 128 3.10 -6.54 -8.47
C GLN A 128 4.19 -5.45 -8.48
N GLY A 129 5.40 -5.83 -8.91
CA GLY A 129 6.56 -4.93 -9.01
C GLY A 129 6.39 -3.85 -10.08
N ASP A 130 7.16 -2.78 -9.96
CA ASP A 130 7.01 -1.54 -10.73
C ASP A 130 7.13 -1.73 -12.25
N GLU A 131 7.89 -2.73 -12.72
CA GLU A 131 8.04 -3.04 -14.14
C GLU A 131 6.72 -3.49 -14.79
N VAL A 132 5.89 -4.22 -14.05
CA VAL A 132 4.57 -4.70 -14.50
C VAL A 132 3.46 -3.74 -14.07
N ASN A 133 3.62 -3.09 -12.93
CA ASN A 133 2.64 -2.23 -12.29
C ASN A 133 3.26 -0.85 -11.94
N PRO A 134 3.49 0.01 -12.95
CA PRO A 134 4.14 1.31 -12.76
C PRO A 134 3.29 2.27 -11.93
N ASP A 135 1.97 2.14 -11.97
CA ASP A 135 1.02 2.92 -11.17
C ASP A 135 0.97 2.48 -9.70
N LYS A 136 1.67 1.38 -9.36
CA LYS A 136 1.76 0.79 -8.03
C LYS A 136 0.39 0.47 -7.41
N ALA A 137 -0.61 0.16 -8.24
CA ALA A 137 -1.92 -0.24 -7.77
C ALA A 137 -1.82 -1.52 -6.93
N SER A 138 -2.53 -1.58 -5.82
CA SER A 138 -2.53 -2.72 -4.91
C SER A 138 -3.34 -3.88 -5.47
N SER A 139 -2.98 -5.11 -5.10
CA SER A 139 -3.85 -6.27 -5.23
C SER A 139 -5.22 -5.96 -4.63
N GLY A 140 -6.29 -6.43 -5.29
CA GLY A 140 -7.65 -6.27 -4.79
C GLY A 140 -7.90 -6.96 -3.44
N CYS A 141 -7.17 -8.02 -3.11
CA CYS A 141 -7.46 -8.84 -1.93
C CYS A 141 -6.24 -9.22 -1.08
N GLN A 142 -5.04 -9.28 -1.67
CA GLN A 142 -3.87 -9.75 -0.94
C GLN A 142 -3.28 -8.67 -0.05
N PHE A 143 -2.95 -9.06 1.18
CA PHE A 143 -2.39 -8.19 2.21
C PHE A 143 -1.27 -8.90 2.96
N TYR A 144 -0.46 -8.14 3.67
CA TYR A 144 0.55 -8.66 4.57
C TYR A 144 0.60 -7.88 5.88
N ILE A 145 1.06 -8.56 6.93
CA ILE A 145 1.40 -7.95 8.22
C ILE A 145 2.91 -7.91 8.33
N VAL A 146 3.46 -6.73 8.60
CA VAL A 146 4.90 -6.51 8.76
C VAL A 146 5.39 -7.15 10.06
N THR A 147 6.40 -8.01 9.97
CA THR A 147 7.16 -8.46 11.13
C THR A 147 8.46 -7.68 11.24
N GLY A 148 9.19 -7.59 10.13
CA GLY A 148 10.37 -6.75 9.99
C GLY A 148 11.52 -7.11 10.94
N LYS A 149 12.54 -6.25 10.94
CA LYS A 149 13.69 -6.34 11.86
C LYS A 149 14.03 -5.01 12.47
N VAL A 150 14.79 -5.04 13.55
CA VAL A 150 15.37 -3.86 14.18
C VAL A 150 16.62 -3.43 13.41
N TYR A 151 16.78 -2.11 13.25
CA TYR A 151 17.91 -1.46 12.59
C TYR A 151 18.66 -0.62 13.62
N ASN A 152 19.98 -0.51 13.48
CA ASN A 152 20.75 0.46 14.25
C ASN A 152 20.81 1.81 13.51
N ASP A 153 21.14 2.88 14.24
CA ASP A 153 21.18 4.25 13.71
C ASP A 153 22.11 4.36 12.49
N SER A 154 23.28 3.73 12.54
CA SER A 154 24.23 3.73 11.41
C SER A 154 23.64 3.11 10.15
N THR A 155 22.81 2.07 10.28
CA THR A 155 22.15 1.44 9.14
C THR A 155 21.09 2.37 8.56
N LEU A 156 20.29 3.03 9.41
CA LEU A 156 19.29 3.99 8.94
C LEU A 156 19.92 5.21 8.27
N LEU A 157 21.00 5.75 8.82
CA LEU A 157 21.78 6.83 8.19
C LEU A 157 22.34 6.40 6.82
N GLY A 158 22.87 5.17 6.72
CA GLY A 158 23.30 4.62 5.44
C GLY A 158 22.16 4.49 4.43
N MET A 159 20.97 4.10 4.88
CA MET A 159 19.78 4.05 4.04
C MET A 159 19.33 5.44 3.56
N GLU A 160 19.37 6.46 4.41
CA GLU A 160 19.10 7.86 4.03
C GLU A 160 20.05 8.35 2.95
N GLN A 161 21.36 8.12 3.13
CA GLN A 161 22.39 8.46 2.15
C GLN A 161 22.15 7.74 0.83
N GLN A 162 21.86 6.42 0.87
CA GLN A 162 21.56 5.66 -0.33
C GLN A 162 20.32 6.19 -1.04
N MET A 163 19.25 6.54 -0.32
CA MET A 163 18.03 7.09 -0.92
C MET A 163 18.26 8.47 -1.55
N ASN A 164 19.00 9.35 -0.90
CA ASN A 164 19.37 10.64 -1.47
C ASN A 164 20.28 10.48 -2.69
N GLN A 165 21.22 9.54 -2.67
CA GLN A 165 22.03 9.22 -3.86
C GLN A 165 21.20 8.64 -4.99
N MET A 166 20.22 7.78 -4.70
CA MET A 166 19.30 7.26 -5.72
C MET A 166 18.46 8.37 -6.34
N ARG A 167 17.99 9.35 -5.55
CA ARG A 167 17.28 10.54 -6.09
C ARG A 167 18.17 11.31 -7.06
N LEU A 168 19.43 11.55 -6.69
CA LEU A 168 20.40 12.21 -7.56
C LEU A 168 20.65 11.41 -8.85
N ASN A 169 20.89 10.09 -8.72
CA ASN A 169 21.11 9.21 -9.87
C ASN A 169 19.90 9.17 -10.81
N ASN A 170 18.68 9.16 -10.26
CA ASN A 170 17.45 9.17 -11.06
C ASN A 170 17.27 10.50 -11.81
N ALA A 171 17.53 11.64 -11.15
CA ALA A 171 17.52 12.95 -11.79
C ALA A 171 18.56 13.02 -12.93
N PHE A 172 19.78 12.55 -12.68
CA PHE A 172 20.84 12.45 -13.68
C PHE A 172 20.43 11.55 -14.85
N ASN A 173 19.92 10.35 -14.58
CA ASN A 173 19.51 9.40 -15.63
C ASN A 173 18.37 9.96 -16.49
N ALA A 174 17.39 10.62 -15.89
CA ALA A 174 16.29 11.27 -16.60
C ALA A 174 16.79 12.41 -17.50
N LEU A 175 17.79 13.17 -17.04
CA LEU A 175 18.47 14.18 -17.86
C LEU A 175 19.26 13.53 -19.00
N ALA A 176 20.09 12.52 -18.70
CA ALA A 176 20.90 11.81 -19.69
C ALA A 176 20.05 11.17 -20.80
N GLN A 177 18.88 10.63 -20.47
CA GLN A 177 17.93 10.09 -21.45
C GLN A 177 17.48 11.14 -22.48
N LYS A 178 17.35 12.42 -22.08
CA LYS A 178 17.01 13.51 -23.00
C LYS A 178 18.16 13.85 -23.96
N HIS A 179 19.40 13.61 -23.55
CA HIS A 179 20.62 13.86 -24.34
C HIS A 179 21.13 12.60 -25.08
N MET A 180 20.36 11.51 -25.13
CA MET A 180 20.81 10.23 -25.69
C MET A 180 21.37 10.33 -27.13
N LYS A 181 20.79 11.22 -27.96
CA LYS A 181 21.26 11.44 -29.35
C LYS A 181 22.64 12.10 -29.40
N GLU A 182 22.89 13.07 -28.50
CA GLU A 182 24.18 13.77 -28.40
C GLU A 182 25.25 12.83 -27.86
N ILE A 183 24.93 12.08 -26.80
CA ILE A 183 25.79 11.05 -26.22
C ILE A 183 26.18 10.03 -27.29
N TYR A 184 25.24 9.56 -28.09
CA TYR A 184 25.52 8.62 -29.18
C TYR A 184 26.47 9.21 -30.23
N LYS A 185 26.27 10.48 -30.62
CA LYS A 185 27.12 11.16 -31.60
C LYS A 185 28.54 11.34 -31.07
N MET A 186 28.71 11.78 -29.83
CA MET A 186 30.01 11.94 -29.18
C MET A 186 30.75 10.60 -29.08
N ARG A 187 30.06 9.54 -28.64
CA ARG A 187 30.63 8.17 -28.59
C ARG A 187 31.09 7.69 -29.96
N LYS A 188 30.29 7.90 -31.01
CA LYS A 188 30.66 7.52 -32.39
C LYS A 188 31.90 8.28 -32.88
N ASN A 189 32.08 9.52 -32.44
CA ASN A 189 33.20 10.37 -32.82
C ASN A 189 34.42 10.21 -31.90
N ASN A 190 34.38 9.32 -30.90
CA ASN A 190 35.39 9.21 -29.84
C ASN A 190 35.68 10.53 -29.10
N ASP A 191 34.66 11.39 -28.99
CA ASP A 191 34.74 12.68 -28.30
C ASP A 191 34.62 12.49 -26.79
N GLN A 192 35.74 12.18 -26.14
CA GLN A 192 35.79 11.94 -24.69
C GLN A 192 35.63 13.22 -23.88
N ASP A 193 36.23 14.32 -24.34
CA ASP A 193 36.14 15.63 -23.67
C ASP A 193 34.69 16.12 -23.68
N GLY A 194 34.00 16.04 -24.82
CA GLY A 194 32.59 16.41 -24.92
C GLY A 194 31.67 15.53 -24.07
N LEU A 195 32.00 14.24 -23.90
CA LEU A 195 31.27 13.36 -22.98
C LEU A 195 31.46 13.75 -21.52
N MET A 196 32.68 14.14 -21.13
CA MET A 196 33.00 14.59 -19.79
C MET A 196 32.30 15.92 -19.47
N ASP A 197 32.40 16.91 -20.36
CA ASP A 197 31.72 18.21 -20.21
C ASP A 197 30.20 18.05 -20.10
N LEU A 198 29.62 17.18 -20.93
CA LEU A 198 28.20 16.87 -20.84
C LEU A 198 27.88 16.20 -19.50
N GLN A 199 28.66 15.21 -19.08
CA GLN A 199 28.46 14.53 -17.79
C GLN A 199 28.46 15.53 -16.62
N ASP A 200 29.45 16.42 -16.55
CA ASP A 200 29.58 17.41 -15.48
C ASP A 200 28.39 18.38 -15.48
N SER A 201 27.96 18.83 -16.67
CA SER A 201 26.75 19.66 -16.83
C SER A 201 25.48 18.94 -16.35
N LEU A 202 25.33 17.66 -16.68
CA LEU A 202 24.17 16.87 -16.25
C LEU A 202 24.19 16.60 -14.74
N ILE A 203 25.36 16.40 -14.13
CA ILE A 203 25.51 16.25 -12.68
C ILE A 203 25.08 17.54 -11.98
N ALA A 204 25.62 18.70 -12.39
CA ALA A 204 25.27 19.99 -11.79
C ALA A 204 23.76 20.29 -11.92
N GLN A 205 23.15 19.93 -13.05
CA GLN A 205 21.70 20.05 -13.23
C GLN A 205 20.91 19.09 -12.34
N ALA A 206 21.38 17.84 -12.17
CA ALA A 206 20.75 16.86 -11.29
C ALA A 206 20.82 17.32 -9.82
N GLU A 207 21.98 17.79 -9.37
CA GLU A 207 22.18 18.37 -8.03
C GLU A 207 21.25 19.58 -7.80
N ALA A 208 21.17 20.50 -8.76
CA ALA A 208 20.29 21.65 -8.69
C ALA A 208 18.80 21.27 -8.71
N GLN A 209 18.42 20.14 -9.33
CA GLN A 209 17.05 19.62 -9.28
C GLN A 209 16.72 19.05 -7.91
N VAL A 210 17.58 18.16 -7.38
CA VAL A 210 17.31 17.53 -6.08
C VAL A 210 17.38 18.52 -4.91
N ALA A 211 18.22 19.56 -5.01
CA ALA A 211 18.32 20.61 -3.99
C ALA A 211 17.05 21.48 -3.85
N LYS A 212 16.10 21.41 -4.79
CA LYS A 212 14.79 22.09 -4.67
C LYS A 212 13.85 21.39 -3.69
N GLU A 213 14.14 20.14 -3.37
CA GLU A 213 13.37 19.33 -2.44
C GLU A 213 14.19 19.12 -1.17
N LEU A 214 13.52 18.86 -0.05
CA LEU A 214 14.22 18.48 1.17
C LEU A 214 14.93 17.15 0.95
N GLU A 215 16.12 17.02 1.55
CA GLU A 215 16.79 15.73 1.66
C GLU A 215 15.87 14.73 2.36
N PHE A 216 15.90 13.50 1.89
CA PHE A 216 15.20 12.41 2.54
C PHE A 216 15.86 12.18 3.90
N LYS A 217 15.05 12.20 4.95
CA LYS A 217 15.40 11.76 6.30
C LYS A 217 14.22 10.99 6.88
N PHE A 218 14.51 9.95 7.63
CA PHE A 218 13.48 9.31 8.44
C PHE A 218 12.99 10.31 9.50
N THR A 219 11.69 10.32 9.72
CA THR A 219 11.10 11.10 10.82
C THR A 219 11.59 10.54 12.17
N PRO A 220 11.57 11.35 13.24
CA PRO A 220 11.90 10.85 14.59
C PRO A 220 11.06 9.64 15.01
N GLU A 221 9.80 9.57 14.56
CA GLU A 221 8.91 8.44 14.82
C GLU A 221 9.36 7.18 14.07
N GLN A 222 9.72 7.29 12.79
CA GLN A 222 10.28 6.17 12.02
C GLN A 222 11.58 5.66 12.62
N VAL A 223 12.51 6.57 12.96
CA VAL A 223 13.79 6.20 13.60
C VAL A 223 13.52 5.44 14.89
N LYS A 224 12.65 5.96 15.76
CA LYS A 224 12.28 5.30 17.01
C LYS A 224 11.66 3.92 16.74
N ALA A 225 10.73 3.79 15.81
CA ALA A 225 10.08 2.51 15.51
C ALA A 225 11.09 1.48 14.98
N TYR A 226 11.90 1.84 13.98
CA TYR A 226 12.85 0.92 13.35
C TYR A 226 14.01 0.53 14.25
N THR A 227 14.38 1.36 15.23
CA THR A 227 15.44 1.06 16.20
C THR A 227 14.96 0.30 17.44
N THR A 228 13.65 0.22 17.67
CA THR A 228 13.10 -0.43 18.88
C THR A 228 12.28 -1.67 18.57
N VAL A 229 11.20 -1.53 17.79
CA VAL A 229 10.26 -2.62 17.48
C VAL A 229 10.54 -3.25 16.10
N GLY A 230 11.19 -2.49 15.22
CA GLY A 230 11.56 -2.92 13.88
C GLY A 230 10.51 -2.62 12.81
N GLY A 231 10.77 -3.10 11.60
CA GLY A 231 9.91 -2.90 10.44
C GLY A 231 10.62 -3.18 9.11
N THR A 232 10.10 -2.61 8.02
CA THR A 232 10.62 -2.78 6.66
C THR A 232 10.72 -1.43 5.92
N PRO A 233 11.67 -0.55 6.31
CA PRO A 233 11.78 0.83 5.79
C PRO A 233 11.91 0.95 4.27
N HIS A 234 12.40 -0.10 3.59
CA HIS A 234 12.54 -0.10 2.13
C HIS A 234 11.20 -0.20 1.37
N LEU A 235 10.08 -0.45 2.07
CA LEU A 235 8.74 -0.45 1.48
C LEU A 235 8.01 0.90 1.64
N ASP A 236 8.54 1.80 2.46
CA ASP A 236 7.93 3.08 2.77
C ASP A 236 7.68 3.93 1.53
N GLY A 237 6.49 4.54 1.45
CA GLY A 237 6.08 5.36 0.32
C GLY A 237 5.92 4.60 -1.01
N ALA A 238 6.02 3.26 -1.00
CA ALA A 238 5.92 2.42 -2.19
C ALA A 238 4.81 1.35 -2.12
N TYR A 239 4.25 1.13 -0.94
CA TYR A 239 3.14 0.20 -0.68
C TYR A 239 2.14 0.87 0.26
N THR A 240 0.84 0.62 0.05
CA THR A 240 -0.21 1.20 0.91
C THR A 240 -0.21 0.49 2.26
N VAL A 241 0.05 1.23 3.32
CA VAL A 241 -0.23 0.82 4.69
C VAL A 241 -1.63 1.31 5.05
N PHE A 242 -2.57 0.39 5.28
CA PHE A 242 -3.99 0.71 5.46
C PHE A 242 -4.53 0.32 6.83
N GLY A 243 -3.67 -0.17 7.73
CA GLY A 243 -4.03 -0.49 9.10
C GLY A 243 -2.83 -0.93 9.94
N GLU A 244 -3.11 -1.43 11.13
CA GLU A 244 -2.11 -2.05 12.02
C GLU A 244 -2.75 -3.06 12.99
N VAL A 245 -1.91 -3.98 13.48
CA VAL A 245 -2.27 -4.91 14.55
C VAL A 245 -2.38 -4.17 15.87
N LEU A 246 -3.52 -4.36 16.55
CA LEU A 246 -3.78 -3.90 17.92
C LEU A 246 -3.45 -4.99 18.94
N GLU A 247 -3.82 -6.24 18.66
CA GLU A 247 -3.64 -7.39 19.55
C GLU A 247 -3.26 -8.63 18.74
N GLY A 248 -2.56 -9.58 19.36
CA GLY A 248 -2.12 -10.83 18.70
C GLY A 248 -0.80 -10.71 17.95
N MET A 249 0.06 -9.74 18.28
CA MET A 249 1.42 -9.67 17.72
C MET A 249 2.29 -10.88 18.08
N ASP A 250 2.04 -11.54 19.21
CA ASP A 250 2.64 -12.82 19.57
C ASP A 250 2.19 -13.95 18.62
N ILE A 251 0.94 -13.91 18.15
CA ILE A 251 0.43 -14.83 17.12
C ILE A 251 1.09 -14.56 15.77
N VAL A 252 1.21 -13.29 15.36
CA VAL A 252 1.97 -12.89 14.17
C VAL A 252 3.42 -13.38 14.26
N ASP A 253 4.07 -13.20 15.42
CA ASP A 253 5.43 -13.66 15.69
C ASP A 253 5.56 -15.19 15.68
N LYS A 254 4.52 -15.91 16.10
CA LYS A 254 4.44 -17.37 16.00
C LYS A 254 4.32 -17.81 14.54
N ILE A 255 3.49 -17.15 13.74
CA ILE A 255 3.29 -17.48 12.32
C ILE A 255 4.60 -17.28 11.55
N GLN A 256 5.34 -16.18 11.74
CA GLN A 256 6.59 -15.97 10.99
C GLN A 256 7.73 -16.94 11.33
N LYS A 257 7.60 -17.71 12.42
CA LYS A 257 8.59 -18.71 12.85
C LYS A 257 8.27 -20.12 12.37
N VAL A 258 7.14 -20.33 11.68
CA VAL A 258 6.82 -21.63 11.10
C VAL A 258 7.85 -21.99 10.03
N LYS A 259 8.05 -23.29 9.83
CA LYS A 259 8.94 -23.78 8.77
C LYS A 259 8.28 -23.54 7.41
N THR A 260 9.06 -23.01 6.47
CA THR A 260 8.61 -22.73 5.11
C THR A 260 9.37 -23.56 4.08
N ASP A 261 8.74 -23.78 2.93
CA ASP A 261 9.37 -24.38 1.77
C ASP A 261 10.21 -23.34 0.99
N ARG A 262 10.72 -23.74 -0.17
CA ARG A 262 11.58 -22.89 -1.02
C ARG A 262 10.85 -21.69 -1.65
N ASN A 263 9.52 -21.67 -1.62
CA ASN A 263 8.69 -20.58 -2.11
C ASN A 263 8.18 -19.68 -0.97
N ASP A 264 8.78 -19.81 0.22
CA ASP A 264 8.37 -19.15 1.46
C ASP A 264 6.95 -19.55 1.91
N ARG A 265 6.37 -20.65 1.40
CA ARG A 265 5.07 -21.14 1.84
C ARG A 265 5.24 -21.98 3.12
N PRO A 266 4.42 -21.79 4.17
CA PRO A 266 4.45 -22.69 5.33
C PRO A 266 4.29 -24.17 4.95
N GLU A 267 5.12 -25.06 5.51
CA GLU A 267 5.02 -26.51 5.28
C GLU A 267 3.75 -27.11 5.89
N GLU A 268 3.32 -26.52 7.01
CA GLU A 268 2.01 -26.74 7.61
C GLU A 268 1.16 -25.48 7.46
N ASP A 269 -0.02 -25.65 6.88
CA ASP A 269 -0.87 -24.54 6.47
C ASP A 269 -1.34 -23.73 7.71
N VAL A 270 -1.13 -22.41 7.66
CA VAL A 270 -1.73 -21.46 8.59
C VAL A 270 -2.95 -20.84 7.92
N VAL A 271 -4.13 -21.16 8.42
CA VAL A 271 -5.42 -20.87 7.78
C VAL A 271 -6.10 -19.69 8.48
N ILE A 272 -6.62 -18.74 7.72
CA ILE A 272 -7.61 -17.77 8.19
C ILE A 272 -8.96 -18.49 8.24
N LYS A 273 -9.46 -18.75 9.45
CA LYS A 273 -10.74 -19.41 9.68
C LYS A 273 -11.89 -18.45 9.38
N LYS A 274 -11.79 -17.24 9.92
CA LYS A 274 -12.82 -16.20 9.81
C LYS A 274 -12.19 -14.83 9.97
N VAL A 275 -12.77 -13.84 9.31
CA VAL A 275 -12.53 -12.42 9.61
C VAL A 275 -13.86 -11.79 9.95
N THR A 276 -13.92 -10.95 10.97
CA THR A 276 -15.17 -10.30 11.41
C THR A 276 -14.91 -8.85 11.79
N VAL A 277 -15.77 -7.96 11.32
CA VAL A 277 -15.81 -6.56 11.76
C VAL A 277 -16.36 -6.55 13.20
N ILE A 278 -15.61 -5.95 14.12
CA ILE A 278 -15.96 -5.97 15.56
C ILE A 278 -16.31 -4.60 16.13
N ASP A 279 -15.95 -3.50 15.46
CA ASP A 279 -16.21 -2.14 15.94
C ASP A 279 -16.02 -1.07 14.88
#